data_AF-A0A1F4T547-F1
#
_entry.id   AF-A0A1F4T547-F1
#
_cell.length_a   1.000
_cell.length_b   1.000
_cell.length_c   1.000
_cell.angle_alpha   90.00
_cell.angle_beta   90.00
_cell.angle_gamma   90.00
#
_symmetry.space_group_name_H-M   'P 1'
#
loop_
_entity.id
_entity.type
_entity.pdbx_description
1 polymer ?
#
loop_
_entity_poly.entity_id
_entity_poly.type
_entity_poly.pdbx_seq_one_letter_code
_entity_poly.pdbx_strand_id
1 'polypeptide(L)'
;MAEAVKKKKNILRRGIKNVRKAQIRTDRNLIEKKKLKLAIKTAKLAIAKKTPEMANLVTTAVSIIDKAAERKLIYRTKAARMKSRLMLALNKAK
;
A
#
# COMPACT_ATOMS: atom_id res chain seq x y z
N MET A 1 12.32 -10.13 44.77
CA MET A 1 11.86 -8.76 44.46
C MET A 1 12.67 -8.08 43.34
N ALA A 2 14.01 -8.02 43.42
CA ALA A 2 14.85 -7.32 42.43
C ALA A 2 14.72 -7.85 40.98
N GLU A 3 14.58 -9.16 40.80
CA GLU A 3 14.45 -9.78 39.48
C GLU A 3 13.15 -9.37 38.75
N ALA A 4 12.02 -9.32 39.47
CA ALA A 4 10.74 -8.88 38.95
C ALA A 4 10.77 -7.40 38.49
N VAL A 5 11.44 -6.54 39.26
CA VAL A 5 11.64 -5.13 38.92
C VAL A 5 12.51 -4.99 37.65
N LYS A 6 13.59 -5.76 37.54
CA LYS A 6 14.46 -5.79 36.36
C LYS A 6 13.70 -6.27 35.11
N LYS A 7 12.86 -7.30 35.25
CA LYS A 7 11.98 -7.81 34.18
C LYS A 7 11.00 -6.73 33.71
N LYS A 8 10.33 -6.03 34.64
CA LYS A 8 9.40 -4.93 34.33
C LYS A 8 10.08 -3.78 33.58
N LYS A 9 11.28 -3.36 34.02
CA LYS A 9 12.10 -2.33 33.35
C LYS A 9 12.46 -2.73 31.91
N ASN A 10 12.81 -3.98 31.69
CA ASN A 10 13.11 -4.51 30.36
C ASN A 10 11.89 -4.53 29.44
N ILE A 11 10.71 -4.89 29.96
CA ILE A 11 9.45 -4.87 29.21
C ILE A 11 9.12 -3.43 28.77
N LEU A 12 9.21 -2.46 29.68
CA LEU A 12 8.97 -1.04 29.36
C LEU A 12 9.92 -0.53 28.29
N ARG A 13 11.22 -0.85 28.40
CA ARG A 13 12.23 -0.50 27.39
C ARG A 13 11.89 -1.09 26.01
N ARG A 14 11.47 -2.37 25.97
CA ARG A 14 11.04 -3.04 24.73
C ARG A 14 9.76 -2.40 24.16
N GLY A 15 8.79 -2.04 25.01
CA GLY A 15 7.56 -1.34 24.64
C GLY A 15 7.83 -0.02 23.95
N ILE A 16 8.65 0.85 24.57
CA ILE A 16 9.05 2.14 23.99
C ILE A 16 9.74 1.95 22.64
N LYS A 17 10.64 0.96 22.53
CA LYS A 17 11.30 0.62 21.26
C LYS A 17 10.30 0.18 20.18
N ASN A 18 9.29 -0.61 20.55
CA ASN A 18 8.26 -1.05 19.62
C ASN A 18 7.39 0.10 19.13
N VAL A 19 7.02 1.05 20.00
CA VAL A 19 6.29 2.27 19.61
C VAL A 19 7.10 3.08 18.59
N ARG A 20 8.38 3.33 18.83
CA ARG A 20 9.25 4.04 17.88
C ARG A 20 9.34 3.32 16.52
N LYS A 21 9.50 1.99 16.54
CA LYS A 21 9.51 1.17 15.31
C LYS A 21 8.17 1.20 14.58
N ALA A 22 7.06 1.17 15.32
CA ALA A 22 5.72 1.23 14.76
C ALA A 22 5.50 2.56 14.05
N GLN A 23 5.88 3.69 14.66
CA GLN A 23 5.77 5.01 14.05
C GLN A 23 6.48 5.07 12.69
N ILE A 24 7.76 4.68 12.65
CA ILE A 24 8.56 4.66 11.42
C ILE A 24 7.93 3.78 10.33
N ARG A 25 7.39 2.61 10.71
CA ARG A 25 6.71 1.72 9.77
C ARG A 25 5.40 2.32 9.26
N THR A 26 4.63 2.96 10.14
CA THR A 26 3.38 3.63 9.80
C THR A 26 3.61 4.73 8.78
N ASP A 27 4.63 5.57 8.98
CA ASP A 27 4.94 6.69 8.09
C ASP A 27 5.37 6.21 6.70
N ARG A 28 6.24 5.19 6.63
CA ARG A 28 6.62 4.54 5.37
C ARG A 28 5.42 3.93 4.65
N ASN A 29 4.57 3.21 5.39
CA ASN A 29 3.38 2.59 4.83
C ASN A 29 2.36 3.62 4.35
N LEU A 30 2.27 4.77 5.03
CA LEU A 30 1.39 5.87 4.64
C LEU A 30 1.80 6.44 3.29
N ILE A 31 3.10 6.71 3.10
CA ILE A 31 3.65 7.21 1.83
C ILE A 31 3.35 6.24 0.69
N GLU A 32 3.65 4.96 0.86
CA GLU A 32 3.41 3.95 -0.18
C GLU A 32 1.91 3.75 -0.46
N LYS A 33 1.04 3.82 0.57
CA LYS A 33 -0.42 3.80 0.39
C LYS A 33 -0.91 5.01 -0.40
N LYS A 34 -0.34 6.20 -0.16
CA LYS A 34 -0.69 7.43 -0.91
C LYS A 34 -0.29 7.29 -2.38
N LYS A 35 0.95 6.82 -2.67
CA LYS A 35 1.42 6.55 -4.03
C LYS A 35 0.50 5.58 -4.78
N LEU A 36 0.15 4.46 -4.14
CA LEU A 36 -0.80 3.48 -4.68
C LEU A 36 -2.16 4.13 -5.02
N LYS A 37 -2.74 4.89 -4.08
CA LYS A 37 -4.03 5.56 -4.30
C LYS A 37 -3.97 6.57 -5.44
N LEU A 38 -2.87 7.33 -5.55
CA LEU A 38 -2.65 8.29 -6.62
C LEU A 38 -2.56 7.59 -7.98
N ALA A 39 -1.76 6.54 -8.12
CA ALA A 39 -1.64 5.79 -9.36
C ALA A 39 -2.98 5.21 -9.85
N ILE A 40 -3.81 4.73 -8.93
CA ILE A 40 -5.16 4.24 -9.29
C ILE A 40 -6.06 5.39 -9.71
N LYS A 41 -5.98 6.53 -9.02
CA LYS A 41 -6.78 7.72 -9.36
C LYS A 41 -6.39 8.24 -10.75
N THR A 42 -5.11 8.35 -11.06
CA THR A 42 -4.62 8.82 -12.36
C THR A 42 -5.07 7.87 -13.48
N ALA A 43 -4.92 6.55 -13.30
CA ALA A 43 -5.40 5.57 -14.27
C ALA A 43 -6.91 5.67 -14.50
N LYS A 44 -7.71 5.83 -13.44
CA LYS A 44 -9.17 6.00 -13.56
C LYS A 44 -9.56 7.29 -14.30
N LEU A 45 -8.87 8.39 -14.02
CA LEU A 45 -9.11 9.66 -14.69
C LEU A 45 -8.76 9.59 -16.18
N ALA A 46 -7.65 8.93 -16.53
CA ALA A 46 -7.25 8.70 -17.90
C ALA A 46 -8.28 7.86 -18.68
N ILE A 47 -8.80 6.80 -18.05
CA ILE A 47 -9.90 5.99 -18.61
C ILE A 47 -11.15 6.84 -18.83
N ALA A 48 -11.54 7.65 -17.85
CA ALA A 48 -12.74 8.50 -17.94
C ALA A 48 -12.63 9.56 -19.05
N LYS A 49 -11.42 10.10 -19.26
CA LYS A 49 -11.13 11.10 -20.29
C LYS A 49 -10.78 10.51 -21.67
N LYS A 50 -10.69 9.18 -21.79
CA LYS A 50 -10.25 8.46 -23.01
C LYS A 50 -8.94 9.01 -23.59
N THR A 51 -7.97 9.30 -22.73
CA THR A 51 -6.66 9.79 -23.18
C THR A 51 -5.88 8.68 -23.88
N PRO A 52 -5.08 8.98 -24.91
CA PRO A 52 -4.28 7.98 -25.62
C PRO A 52 -3.32 7.20 -24.68
N GLU A 53 -2.87 7.83 -23.60
CA GLU A 53 -1.95 7.23 -22.61
C GLU A 53 -2.62 6.29 -21.59
N MET A 54 -3.95 6.08 -21.66
CA MET A 54 -4.69 5.34 -20.65
C MET A 54 -4.16 3.91 -20.42
N ALA A 55 -3.72 3.22 -21.47
CA ALA A 55 -3.16 1.87 -21.36
C ALA A 55 -1.83 1.85 -20.59
N ASN A 56 -0.97 2.86 -20.81
CA ASN A 56 0.33 2.98 -20.12
C ASN A 56 0.12 3.29 -18.64
N LEU A 57 -0.82 4.20 -18.32
CA LEU A 57 -1.17 4.55 -16.94
C LEU A 57 -1.81 3.38 -16.18
N VAL A 58 -2.60 2.54 -16.84
CA VAL A 58 -3.13 1.31 -16.23
C VAL A 58 -2.02 0.29 -15.97
N THR A 59 -1.11 0.07 -16.92
CA THR A 59 0.01 -0.87 -16.76
C THR A 59 0.93 -0.47 -15.61
N THR A 60 1.27 0.82 -15.50
CA THR A 60 2.06 1.34 -14.37
C THR A 60 1.32 1.19 -13.04
N ALA A 61 0.02 1.49 -12.99
CA ALA A 61 -0.79 1.28 -11.80
C ALA A 61 -0.85 -0.20 -11.37
N VAL A 62 -0.94 -1.14 -12.31
CA VAL A 62 -0.90 -2.58 -12.05
C VAL A 62 0.44 -3.01 -11.45
N SER A 63 1.56 -2.54 -12.00
CA SER A 63 2.90 -2.81 -11.43
C SER A 63 3.02 -2.32 -9.99
N ILE A 64 2.49 -1.13 -9.69
CA ILE A 64 2.49 -0.57 -8.33
C ILE A 64 1.60 -1.38 -7.38
N ILE A 65 0.43 -1.86 -7.86
CA ILE A 65 -0.46 -2.72 -7.08
C ILE A 65 0.25 -4.03 -6.70
N ASP A 66 0.97 -4.64 -7.63
CA ASP A 66 1.64 -5.92 -7.38
C ASP A 66 2.83 -5.77 -6.42
N LYS A 67 3.65 -4.73 -6.60
CA LYS A 67 4.71 -4.38 -5.63
C LYS A 67 4.16 -4.11 -4.23
N ALA A 68 2.98 -3.48 -4.12
CA ALA A 68 2.32 -3.25 -2.84
C ALA A 68 1.81 -4.56 -2.20
N ALA A 69 1.41 -5.55 -3.01
CA ALA A 69 0.99 -6.86 -2.53
C ALA A 69 2.19 -7.70 -2.05
N GLU A 70 3.28 -7.70 -2.80
CA GLU A 70 4.55 -8.37 -2.44
C GLU A 70 5.08 -7.88 -1.09
N ARG A 71 5.08 -6.55 -0.89
CA ARG A 71 5.49 -5.89 0.36
C ARG A 71 4.48 -6.07 1.51
N LYS A 72 3.40 -6.84 1.30
CA LYS A 72 2.30 -7.07 2.26
C LYS A 72 1.63 -5.78 2.73
N LEU A 73 1.71 -4.70 1.95
CA LEU A 73 1.02 -3.44 2.23
C LEU A 73 -0.48 -3.58 1.99
N ILE A 74 -0.85 -4.38 0.98
CA ILE A 74 -2.22 -4.82 0.69
C ILE A 74 -2.25 -6.34 0.60
N TYR A 75 -3.40 -6.93 0.93
CA TYR A 75 -3.58 -8.38 0.82
C TYR A 75 -3.76 -8.82 -0.64
N ARG A 76 -3.34 -10.05 -0.97
CA ARG A 76 -3.32 -10.57 -2.36
C ARG A 76 -4.67 -10.48 -3.07
N THR A 77 -5.76 -10.77 -2.36
CA THR A 77 -7.11 -10.72 -2.96
C THR A 77 -7.56 -9.28 -3.19
N LYS A 78 -7.12 -8.33 -2.34
CA LYS A 78 -7.38 -6.90 -2.55
C LYS A 78 -6.65 -6.43 -3.81
N ALA A 79 -5.38 -6.82 -3.98
CA ALA A 79 -4.62 -6.51 -5.20
C ALA A 79 -5.30 -7.09 -6.46
N ALA A 80 -5.66 -8.37 -6.44
CA ALA A 80 -6.36 -9.04 -7.54
C ALA A 80 -7.66 -8.33 -7.93
N ARG A 81 -8.51 -7.98 -6.94
CA ARG A 81 -9.75 -7.21 -7.18
C ARG A 81 -9.48 -5.85 -7.82
N MET A 82 -8.42 -5.16 -7.38
CA MET A 82 -8.07 -3.83 -7.91
C MET A 82 -7.58 -3.92 -9.36
N LYS A 83 -6.73 -4.91 -9.67
CA LYS A 83 -6.29 -5.20 -11.05
C LYS A 83 -7.46 -5.53 -11.97
N SER A 84 -8.29 -6.49 -11.57
CA SER A 84 -9.46 -6.91 -12.34
C SER A 84 -10.39 -5.73 -12.66
N ARG A 85 -10.72 -4.90 -11.66
CA ARG A 85 -11.59 -3.72 -11.87
C ARG A 85 -10.99 -2.68 -12.81
N LEU A 86 -9.68 -2.42 -12.74
CA LEU A 86 -9.02 -1.48 -13.65
C LEU A 86 -8.99 -1.99 -15.09
N MET A 87 -8.68 -3.28 -15.27
CA MET A 87 -8.66 -3.90 -16.60
C MET A 87 -10.05 -3.96 -17.23
N LEU A 88 -11.08 -4.31 -16.47
CA LEU A 88 -12.46 -4.27 -16.94
C LEU A 88 -12.89 -2.85 -17.36
N ALA A 89 -12.47 -1.83 -16.60
CA ALA A 89 -12.76 -0.44 -16.96
C ALA A 89 -12.04 0.00 -18.24
N LEU A 90 -10.78 -0.40 -18.41
CA LEU A 90 -10.01 -0.15 -19.63
C LEU A 90 -10.67 -0.80 -20.84
N ASN A 91 -11.05 -2.08 -20.73
CA ASN A 91 -11.67 -2.82 -21.84
C ASN A 91 -13.05 -2.28 -22.24
N LYS A 92 -13.80 -1.68 -21.31
CA LYS A 92 -15.08 -1.01 -21.62
C LYS A 92 -14.91 0.35 -22.31
N ALA A 93 -13.76 0.99 -22.11
CA ALA A 93 -13.48 2.31 -22.66
C ALA A 93 -12.70 2.27 -23.97
N LYS A 94 -12.01 1.14 -24.24
CA LYS A 94 -11.47 0.75 -25.54
C LYS A 94 -12.60 0.49 -26.52
#